data_AF-A0A7S2V0R0-F1
#
_entry.id   AF-A0A7S2V0R0-F1
#
_cell.length_a   1.000
_cell.length_b   1.000
_cell.length_c   1.000
_cell.angle_alpha   90.00
_cell.angle_beta   90.00
_cell.angle_gamma   90.00
#
_symmetry.space_group_name_H-M   'P 1'
#
loop_
_entity.id
_entity.type
_entity.pdbx_description
1 polymer ?
#
loop_
_entity_poly.entity_id
_entity_poly.type
_entity_poly.pdbx_seq_one_letter_code
_entity_poly.pdbx_strand_id
1 'polypeptide(L)'
;AGAVHETGHSLYEQGRNLDEDWKDLPVNQSLSMGVHESQSLLWERMVALSRPFQNYLLPKIKEYFPDFPEVATPEALYAVQNMISDPSLIRVGSDEVTYTMHIIVRYEIERGLIDGT
;
A
#
# COMPACT_ATOMS: atom_id res chain seq x y z
N ALA A 1 -0.06 2.30 7.70
CA ALA A 1 -0.55 2.01 6.33
C ALA A 1 -0.66 0.50 6.05
N GLY A 2 0.24 -0.34 6.60
CA GLY A 2 0.21 -1.80 6.37
C GLY A 2 -1.15 -2.52 6.56
N ALA A 3 -1.96 -2.16 7.57
CA ALA A 3 -3.29 -2.77 7.71
C ALA A 3 -4.22 -2.51 6.51
N VAL A 4 -4.17 -1.31 5.92
CA VAL A 4 -4.94 -0.99 4.71
C VAL A 4 -4.38 -1.71 3.50
N HIS A 5 -3.05 -1.84 3.40
CA HIS A 5 -2.38 -2.61 2.35
C HIS A 5 -2.91 -4.05 2.29
N GLU A 6 -2.86 -4.77 3.42
CA GLU A 6 -3.38 -6.14 3.51
C GLU A 6 -4.90 -6.22 3.32
N THR A 7 -5.63 -5.16 3.70
CA THR A 7 -7.06 -5.06 3.42
C THR A 7 -7.31 -4.97 1.92
N GLY A 8 -6.48 -4.25 1.16
CA GLY A 8 -6.62 -4.17 -0.31
C GLY A 8 -6.40 -5.52 -1.00
N HIS A 9 -5.41 -6.30 -0.53
CA HIS A 9 -5.27 -7.71 -0.94
C HIS A 9 -6.52 -8.52 -0.61
N SER A 10 -7.02 -8.41 0.62
CA SER A 10 -8.19 -9.15 1.08
C SER A 10 -9.45 -8.80 0.28
N LEU A 11 -9.62 -7.52 -0.06
CA LEU A 11 -10.75 -7.05 -0.88
C LEU A 11 -10.69 -7.60 -2.30
N TYR A 12 -9.48 -7.75 -2.87
CA TYR A 12 -9.35 -8.42 -4.17
C TYR A 12 -9.79 -9.87 -4.07
N GLU A 13 -9.27 -10.60 -3.09
CA GLU A 13 -9.58 -12.01 -2.86
C GLU A 13 -11.08 -12.25 -2.58
N GLN A 14 -11.71 -11.38 -1.79
CA GLN A 14 -13.15 -11.42 -1.50
C GLN A 14 -14.02 -11.02 -2.69
N GLY A 15 -13.48 -10.24 -3.64
CA GLY A 15 -14.16 -9.85 -4.87
C GLY A 15 -14.11 -10.91 -5.98
N ARG A 16 -13.35 -12.00 -5.79
CA ARG A 16 -13.32 -13.15 -6.70
C ARG A 16 -14.62 -13.95 -6.59
N ASN A 17 -14.86 -14.87 -7.53
CA ASN A 17 -16.03 -15.72 -7.44
C ASN A 17 -15.88 -16.72 -6.28
N LEU A 18 -16.78 -16.68 -5.31
CA LEU A 18 -16.74 -17.54 -4.12
C LEU A 18 -17.65 -18.76 -4.22
N ASP A 19 -18.37 -18.92 -5.34
CA ASP A 19 -19.18 -20.10 -5.60
C ASP A 19 -18.30 -21.35 -5.64
N GLU A 20 -18.73 -22.43 -4.98
CA GLU A 20 -17.96 -23.69 -4.85
C GLU A 20 -17.53 -24.26 -6.22
N ASP A 21 -18.37 -24.10 -7.26
CA ASP A 21 -18.08 -24.56 -8.62
C ASP A 21 -16.86 -23.84 -9.26
N TRP A 22 -16.51 -22.65 -8.76
CA TRP A 22 -15.47 -21.79 -9.33
C TRP A 22 -14.22 -21.68 -8.46
N LYS A 23 -14.36 -21.91 -7.15
CA LYS A 23 -13.33 -21.63 -6.14
C LYS A 23 -11.95 -22.19 -6.48
N ASP A 24 -11.89 -23.43 -6.97
CA ASP A 24 -10.64 -24.13 -7.25
C ASP A 24 -10.23 -24.09 -8.74
N LEU A 25 -10.98 -23.37 -9.58
CA LEU A 25 -10.65 -23.27 -11.00
C LEU A 25 -9.51 -22.26 -11.24
N PRO A 26 -8.59 -22.53 -12.18
CA PRO A 26 -7.50 -21.60 -12.52
C PRO A 26 -7.99 -20.20 -12.92
N VAL A 27 -9.16 -20.12 -13.58
CA VAL A 27 -9.77 -18.84 -14.00
C VAL A 27 -10.16 -17.95 -12.82
N ASN A 28 -10.34 -18.54 -11.64
CA ASN A 28 -10.71 -17.83 -10.43
C ASN A 28 -9.51 -17.49 -9.54
N GLN A 29 -8.28 -17.84 -9.93
CA GLN A 29 -7.08 -17.44 -9.18
C GLN A 29 -6.79 -15.95 -9.39
N SER A 30 -6.00 -15.35 -8.50
CA SER A 30 -5.48 -14.00 -8.73
C SER A 30 -4.64 -13.97 -10.01
N LEU A 31 -4.83 -12.93 -10.83
CA LEU A 31 -4.27 -12.90 -12.19
C LEU A 31 -2.73 -12.92 -12.19
N SER A 32 -2.12 -12.15 -11.28
CA SER A 32 -0.68 -12.14 -11.05
C SER A 32 -0.37 -11.44 -9.73
N MET A 33 0.86 -11.61 -9.24
CA MET A 33 1.36 -10.84 -8.09
C MET A 33 1.30 -9.34 -8.36
N GLY A 34 1.55 -8.89 -9.59
CA GLY A 34 1.48 -7.46 -9.94
C GLY A 34 0.06 -6.90 -9.85
N VAL A 35 -0.95 -7.66 -10.31
CA VAL A 35 -2.35 -7.26 -10.14
C VAL A 35 -2.75 -7.31 -8.67
N HIS A 36 -2.32 -8.33 -7.95
CA HIS A 36 -2.62 -8.47 -6.52
C HIS A 36 -2.03 -7.32 -5.69
N GLU A 37 -0.79 -6.91 -5.99
CA GLU A 37 -0.12 -5.73 -5.40
C GLU A 37 -0.75 -4.41 -5.85
N SER A 38 -1.29 -4.34 -7.07
CA SER A 38 -2.03 -3.15 -7.51
C SER A 38 -3.25 -2.87 -6.61
N GLN A 39 -3.90 -3.92 -6.10
CA GLN A 39 -5.08 -3.74 -5.24
C GLN A 39 -4.69 -3.30 -3.83
N SER A 40 -3.61 -3.85 -3.25
CA SER A 40 -3.11 -3.35 -1.97
C SER A 40 -2.66 -1.90 -2.05
N LEU A 41 -1.86 -1.54 -3.06
CA LEU A 41 -1.38 -0.17 -3.26
C LEU A 41 -2.50 0.81 -3.63
N LEU A 42 -3.53 0.37 -4.37
CA LEU A 42 -4.71 1.21 -4.64
C LEU A 42 -5.37 1.64 -3.33
N TRP A 43 -5.67 0.68 -2.44
CA TRP A 43 -6.32 0.99 -1.17
C TRP A 43 -5.40 1.74 -0.22
N GLU A 44 -4.13 1.36 -0.13
CA GLU A 44 -3.16 2.02 0.73
C GLU A 44 -2.86 3.44 0.26
N ARG A 45 -2.28 3.59 -0.93
CA ARG A 45 -1.71 4.85 -1.41
C ARG A 45 -2.78 5.76 -2.02
N MET A 46 -3.59 5.23 -2.92
CA MET A 46 -4.53 6.05 -3.68
C MET A 46 -5.78 6.41 -2.88
N VAL A 47 -6.21 5.54 -1.95
CA VAL A 47 -7.38 5.81 -1.09
C VAL A 47 -6.95 6.31 0.28
N ALA A 48 -6.28 5.49 1.09
CA ALA A 48 -6.08 5.82 2.51
C ALA A 48 -5.07 6.95 2.76
N LEU A 49 -4.11 7.20 1.87
CA LEU A 49 -3.21 8.35 1.97
C LEU A 49 -3.71 9.58 1.22
N SER A 50 -4.90 9.53 0.61
CA SER A 50 -5.48 10.66 -0.13
C SER A 50 -5.99 11.77 0.80
N ARG A 51 -6.07 13.00 0.26
CA ARG A 51 -6.64 14.15 0.98
C ARG A 51 -8.09 13.93 1.41
N PRO A 52 -9.01 13.41 0.57
CA PRO A 52 -10.38 13.12 1.01
C PRO A 52 -10.43 12.17 2.20
N PHE A 53 -9.56 11.14 2.21
CA PHE A 53 -9.54 10.18 3.30
C PHE A 53 -9.05 10.79 4.61
N GLN A 54 -8.13 11.76 4.59
CA GLN A 54 -7.70 12.44 5.82
C GLN A 54 -8.82 13.27 6.47
N ASN A 55 -9.73 13.84 5.65
CA ASN A 55 -10.92 14.53 6.18
C ASN A 55 -11.84 13.57 6.94
N TYR A 56 -11.97 12.34 6.44
CA TYR A 56 -12.73 11.28 7.11
C TYR A 56 -12.00 10.72 8.35
N LEU A 57 -10.69 10.53 8.25
CA LEU A 57 -9.90 9.82 9.25
C LEU A 57 -9.60 10.66 10.50
N LEU A 58 -9.28 11.95 10.34
CA LEU A 58 -8.85 12.79 11.46
C LEU A 58 -9.86 12.84 12.63
N PRO A 59 -11.18 13.03 12.40
CA PRO A 59 -12.17 12.97 13.47
C PRO A 59 -12.15 11.63 14.22
N LYS A 60 -11.94 10.51 13.52
CA LYS A 60 -11.83 9.18 14.12
C LYS A 60 -10.56 9.00 14.93
N ILE A 61 -9.44 9.54 14.46
CA ILE A 61 -8.21 9.56 15.25
C ILE A 61 -8.44 10.31 16.56
N LYS A 62 -9.04 11.50 16.53
CA LYS A 62 -9.33 12.27 17.76
C LYS A 62 -10.31 11.56 18.71
N GLU A 63 -11.28 10.82 18.17
CA GLU A 63 -12.23 10.02 18.95
C GLU A 63 -11.52 8.90 19.74
N TYR A 64 -10.61 8.16 19.09
CA TYR A 64 -9.93 7.01 19.70
C TYR A 64 -8.61 7.35 20.40
N PHE A 65 -8.02 8.51 20.09
CA PHE A 65 -6.78 9.01 20.68
C PHE A 65 -6.99 10.44 21.21
N PRO A 66 -7.58 10.60 22.41
CA PRO A 66 -7.93 11.92 22.95
C PRO A 66 -6.74 12.87 23.16
N ASP A 67 -5.52 12.32 23.29
CA ASP A 67 -4.28 13.11 23.41
C ASP A 67 -3.73 13.58 22.05
N PHE A 68 -4.40 13.23 20.94
CA PHE A 68 -3.96 13.65 19.60
C PHE A 68 -4.03 15.18 19.47
N PRO A 69 -3.03 15.85 18.85
CA PRO A 69 -2.96 17.30 18.85
C PRO A 69 -4.24 17.97 18.33
N GLU A 70 -4.86 18.82 19.15
CA GLU A 70 -6.09 19.51 18.76
C GLU A 70 -5.92 20.42 17.53
N VAL A 71 -4.72 20.98 17.39
CA VAL A 71 -4.32 21.84 16.27
C VAL A 71 -4.13 21.08 14.95
N ALA A 72 -4.16 19.74 14.97
CA ALA A 72 -3.99 18.93 13.76
C ALA A 72 -5.13 19.20 12.77
N THR A 73 -4.77 19.35 11.50
CA THR A 73 -5.71 19.53 10.37
C THR A 73 -5.61 18.35 9.42
N PRO A 74 -6.66 18.08 8.60
CA PRO A 74 -6.59 17.03 7.58
C PRO A 74 -5.43 17.25 6.60
N GLU A 75 -5.11 18.51 6.30
CA GLU A 75 -4.00 18.88 5.44
C GLU A 75 -2.64 18.54 6.07
N ALA A 76 -2.45 18.87 7.35
CA ALA A 76 -1.22 18.51 8.07
C ALA A 76 -1.06 16.99 8.16
N LEU A 77 -2.16 16.27 8.41
CA LEU A 77 -2.15 14.81 8.44
C LEU A 77 -1.77 14.21 7.08
N TYR A 78 -2.35 14.75 5.99
CA TYR A 78 -2.00 14.36 4.63
C TYR A 78 -0.52 14.59 4.33
N ALA A 79 0.01 15.76 4.69
CA ALA A 79 1.39 16.12 4.45
C ALA A 79 2.37 15.21 5.21
N VAL A 80 2.09 14.88 6.47
CA VAL A 80 2.94 13.98 7.27
C VAL A 80 2.89 12.55 6.74
N GLN A 81 1.71 12.05 6.35
CA GLN A 81 1.57 10.68 5.84
C GLN A 81 2.22 10.48 4.46
N ASN A 82 2.27 11.53 3.63
CA ASN A 82 2.88 11.51 2.29
C ASN A 82 4.26 12.16 2.26
N MET A 83 4.92 12.26 3.41
CA MET A 83 6.26 12.82 3.48
C MET A 83 7.24 11.95 2.68
N ILE A 84 7.93 12.56 1.72
CA ILE A 84 9.08 11.93 1.05
C ILE A 84 10.23 11.97 2.04
N SER A 85 10.66 10.79 2.48
CA SER A 85 11.77 10.65 3.42
C SER A 85 13.11 10.87 2.73
N ASP A 86 14.14 11.21 3.52
CA ASP A 86 15.52 11.11 3.03
C ASP A 86 15.78 9.68 2.51
N PRO A 87 16.63 9.51 1.48
CA PRO A 87 16.95 8.19 0.95
C PRO A 87 17.32 7.21 2.07
N SER A 88 16.52 6.16 2.21
CA SER A 88 16.70 5.16 3.25
C SER A 88 17.28 3.86 2.68
N LEU A 89 17.81 3.00 3.53
CA LEU A 89 18.35 1.70 3.13
C LEU A 89 17.31 0.56 3.20
N ILE A 90 16.15 0.81 3.82
CA ILE A 90 15.16 -0.21 4.15
C ILE A 90 13.94 -0.08 3.22
N ARG A 91 13.85 -0.96 2.22
CA ARG A 91 12.78 -0.97 1.21
C ARG A 91 11.38 -0.87 1.81
N VAL A 92 11.04 -1.72 2.78
CA VAL A 92 9.67 -1.77 3.36
C VAL A 92 9.30 -0.53 4.17
N GLY A 93 10.29 0.28 4.56
CA GLY A 93 10.08 1.54 5.28
C GLY A 93 10.25 2.79 4.41
N SER A 94 10.46 2.63 3.10
CA SER A 94 10.65 3.76 2.18
C SER A 94 9.33 4.42 1.77
N ASP A 95 9.42 5.69 1.38
CA ASP A 95 8.28 6.45 0.86
C ASP A 95 7.89 6.00 -0.57
N GLU A 96 6.75 6.49 -1.05
CA GLU A 96 6.18 6.09 -2.34
C GLU A 96 7.09 6.40 -3.53
N VAL A 97 7.90 7.47 -3.45
CA VAL A 97 8.77 7.91 -4.55
C VAL A 97 10.05 7.08 -4.58
N THR A 98 10.62 6.77 -3.41
CA THR A 98 11.90 6.05 -3.31
C THR A 98 11.75 4.54 -3.31
N TYR A 99 10.57 3.99 -2.99
CA TYR A 99 10.30 2.55 -2.95
C TYR A 99 10.69 1.81 -4.24
N THR A 100 10.33 2.35 -5.39
CA THR A 100 10.60 1.71 -6.69
C THR A 100 12.10 1.61 -6.99
N MET A 101 12.92 2.55 -6.48
CA MET A 101 14.38 2.48 -6.66
C MET A 101 14.98 1.23 -5.99
N HIS A 102 14.42 0.82 -4.84
CA HIS A 102 14.83 -0.42 -4.19
C HIS A 102 14.48 -1.67 -5.00
N ILE A 103 13.39 -1.63 -5.78
CA ILE A 103 13.00 -2.72 -6.69
C ILE A 103 13.95 -2.77 -7.89
N ILE A 104 14.25 -1.61 -8.49
CA ILE A 104 15.17 -1.49 -9.61
C ILE A 104 16.52 -2.08 -9.24
N VAL A 105 17.14 -1.64 -8.14
CA VAL A 105 18.46 -2.16 -7.72
C VAL A 105 18.46 -3.68 -7.52
N ARG A 106 17.38 -4.26 -6.96
CA ARG A 106 17.27 -5.72 -6.79
C ARG A 106 17.17 -6.43 -8.14
N TYR A 107 16.32 -5.92 -9.02
CA TYR A 107 16.18 -6.45 -10.38
C TYR A 107 17.50 -6.39 -11.15
N GLU A 108 18.26 -5.30 -11.05
CA GLU A 108 19.54 -5.16 -11.74
C GLU A 108 20.58 -6.16 -11.23
N ILE A 109 20.62 -6.40 -9.92
CA ILE A 109 21.48 -7.42 -9.30
C ILE A 109 21.05 -8.82 -9.76
N GLU A 110 19.76 -9.14 -9.70
CA GLU A 110 19.22 -10.44 -10.13
C GLU A 110 19.52 -10.71 -11.60
N ARG A 111 19.32 -9.71 -12.47
CA ARG A 111 19.67 -9.78 -13.89
C ARG A 111 21.16 -10.04 -14.08
N GLY A 112 22.04 -9.30 -13.39
CA GLY A 112 23.49 -9.50 -13.49
C GLY A 112 23.94 -10.91 -13.07
N LEU A 113 23.32 -11.46 -12.01
CA LEU A 113 23.57 -12.83 -11.57
C LEU A 113 23.17 -13.87 -12.61
N ILE A 114 22.04 -13.68 -13.31
CA ILE A 114 21.55 -14.57 -14.36
C ILE A 114 22.42 -14.45 -15.62
N ASP A 115 22.81 -13.23 -15.99
CA ASP A 115 23.61 -12.94 -17.18
C ASP A 115 25.11 -13.26 -16.98
N GLY A 116 25.57 -13.42 -15.74
CA GLY A 116 26.97 -13.68 -15.39
C GLY A 116 27.87 -12.44 -15.44
N THR A 117 27.30 -11.25 -15.21
CA THR A 117 27.99 -9.94 -15.27
C THR A 117 28.14 -9.29 -13.90
#